data_AF-A0A925XMT3-F1
#
_entry.id   AF-A0A925XMT3-F1
#
_cell.length_a   1.000
_cell.length_b   1.000
_cell.length_c   1.000
_cell.angle_alpha   90.00
_cell.angle_beta   90.00
_cell.angle_gamma   90.00
#
_symmetry.space_group_name_H-M   'P 1'
#
loop_
_entity.id
_entity.type
_entity.pdbx_description
1 polymer ?
#
loop_
_entity_poly.entity_id
_entity_poly.type
_entity_poly.pdbx_seq_one_letter_code
_entity_poly.pdbx_strand_id
1 'polypeptide(L)'
;QKRATNKAPKTLAQRIEPLIRCLTTEEDNDEPSEPVSPFAVVAALEVLALAGARLRPEQLWKLWRHSLSQVVQLIRTNTDEDAHDPTIPADVQLIERGELPFVAGVLFGDVAGAMDLVKTGRKALARSLVENADSDGTPRAEMIERLPLWLAPLIRASLIAKRFDVKLWTNDQEQTLMSAVERAIPLCRPDGKSALSNGLSLEPLPVLVAAAELFHLPEISPEGGYLQSVKRVIAGQPARRVRNDGVVTMPSNQSDWARFALLRSDWSMKADSVAVAHHRQFPQIDVTAAGKPLLHGDWTLELKLGDTVVELAEEWSCVCWQSDPDADYIELQMRGPGKLRVERIIMLSRKERFLLLADSISGAPSGRIEYCATLPLADDILVRLDRPTREAQLTMKGFKARVFPLAVTQDRVHSTPHEFTATGERLTLKQVAQGEGLFAPVLLDWHPNRTRADAQWRSLTVTEDGRVIGPDIAAGHRLKLGDLQLLIFRSLKTTGESRAVLGHHTHNETVIARVDKKGDIDPILLVEPA
;
A
#
# COMPACT_ATOMS: atom_id res chain seq x y z
N GLN A 1 -24.59 -29.72 44.63
CA GLN A 1 -24.50 -29.98 43.17
C GLN A 1 -25.46 -29.03 42.45
N LYS A 2 -24.96 -27.92 41.87
CA LYS A 2 -25.78 -27.04 41.00
C LYS A 2 -25.76 -27.65 39.59
N ARG A 3 -26.90 -28.17 39.14
CA ARG A 3 -27.10 -28.71 37.79
C ARG A 3 -26.99 -27.55 36.79
N ALA A 4 -26.00 -27.61 35.90
CA ALA A 4 -25.94 -26.72 34.75
C ALA A 4 -27.17 -26.98 33.88
N THR A 5 -28.06 -25.99 33.77
CA THR A 5 -29.18 -26.03 32.84
C THR A 5 -28.64 -25.80 31.43
N ASN A 6 -28.49 -26.88 30.67
CA ASN A 6 -28.19 -26.80 29.24
C ASN A 6 -29.36 -26.08 28.54
N LYS A 7 -29.22 -24.78 28.29
CA LYS A 7 -30.12 -24.04 27.41
C LYS A 7 -30.02 -24.65 26.01
N ALA A 8 -31.18 -24.98 25.41
CA ALA A 8 -31.23 -25.45 24.04
C ALA A 8 -30.55 -24.43 23.09
N PRO A 9 -29.77 -24.88 22.10
CA PRO A 9 -29.11 -23.99 21.17
C PRO A 9 -30.15 -23.16 20.40
N LYS A 10 -29.96 -21.83 20.37
CA LYS A 10 -30.84 -20.92 19.63
C LYS A 10 -30.81 -21.25 18.14
N THR A 11 -31.99 -21.31 17.51
CA THR A 11 -32.10 -21.40 16.04
C THR A 11 -31.54 -20.15 15.36
N LEU A 12 -31.20 -20.21 14.07
CA LEU A 12 -30.74 -19.03 13.33
C LEU A 12 -31.77 -17.90 13.41
N ALA A 13 -33.05 -18.21 13.18
CA ALA A 13 -34.16 -17.27 13.28
C ALA A 13 -34.21 -16.54 14.64
N GLN A 14 -33.90 -17.23 15.74
CA GLN A 14 -33.81 -16.62 17.08
C GLN A 14 -32.54 -15.78 17.28
N ARG A 15 -31.44 -16.11 16.60
CA ARG A 15 -30.18 -15.38 16.70
C ARG A 15 -30.21 -14.05 15.94
N ILE A 16 -30.92 -14.01 14.81
CA ILE A 16 -30.99 -12.84 13.93
C ILE A 16 -32.22 -11.95 14.19
N GLU A 17 -33.15 -12.36 15.05
CA GLU A 17 -34.30 -11.53 15.44
C GLU A 17 -33.92 -10.09 15.86
N PRO A 18 -32.88 -9.86 16.68
CA PRO A 18 -32.49 -8.48 17.04
C PRO A 18 -32.03 -7.67 15.83
N LEU A 19 -31.34 -8.31 14.89
CA LEU A 19 -30.88 -7.68 13.66
C LEU A 19 -32.06 -7.33 12.75
N ILE A 20 -32.99 -8.27 12.53
CA ILE A 20 -34.20 -8.01 11.74
C ILE A 20 -35.00 -6.87 12.37
N ARG A 21 -35.15 -6.85 13.70
CA ARG A 21 -35.80 -5.73 14.39
C ARG A 21 -35.08 -4.42 14.09
N CYS A 22 -33.77 -4.34 14.24
CA CYS A 22 -32.98 -3.13 13.96
C CYS A 22 -33.06 -2.67 12.49
N LEU A 23 -33.12 -3.61 11.54
CA LEU A 23 -33.21 -3.33 10.11
C LEU A 23 -34.63 -2.99 9.64
N THR A 24 -35.65 -3.23 10.48
CA THR A 24 -37.07 -3.07 10.12
C THR A 24 -37.83 -2.23 11.15
N THR A 25 -37.12 -1.57 12.08
CA THR A 25 -37.75 -0.63 13.00
C THR A 25 -38.19 0.57 12.20
N GLU A 26 -39.49 0.62 11.94
CA GLU A 26 -40.26 1.84 11.91
C GLU A 26 -40.07 2.45 13.30
N GLU A 27 -39.40 3.61 13.42
CA GLU A 27 -39.53 4.36 14.66
C GLU A 27 -41.02 4.73 14.80
N ASP A 28 -41.65 4.34 15.91
CA ASP A 28 -43.02 4.71 16.30
C ASP A 28 -43.14 6.23 16.62
N ASN A 29 -42.33 7.08 15.97
CA ASN A 29 -42.25 8.50 16.23
C ASN A 29 -42.81 9.28 15.04
N ASP A 30 -43.79 10.15 15.29
CA ASP A 30 -44.38 11.14 14.37
C ASP A 30 -43.39 12.22 13.87
N GLU A 31 -42.07 12.00 14.00
CA GLU A 31 -41.03 12.87 13.45
C GLU A 31 -40.61 12.40 12.05
N PRO A 32 -40.23 13.31 11.13
CA PRO A 32 -39.76 12.92 9.81
C PRO A 32 -38.51 12.04 9.94
N SER A 33 -38.70 10.74 9.73
CA SER A 33 -37.63 9.74 9.80
C SER A 33 -36.45 10.16 8.93
N GLU A 34 -35.24 10.14 9.48
CA GLU A 34 -34.02 10.30 8.69
C GLU A 34 -34.04 9.35 7.47
N PRO A 35 -33.53 9.78 6.30
CA PRO A 35 -33.45 8.92 5.13
C PRO A 35 -32.71 7.63 5.47
N VAL A 36 -33.33 6.48 5.17
CA VAL A 36 -32.75 5.17 5.50
C VAL A 36 -31.42 5.00 4.79
N SER A 37 -30.38 4.70 5.58
CA SER A 37 -29.04 4.50 5.06
C SER A 37 -29.02 3.37 4.00
N PRO A 38 -28.41 3.60 2.82
CA PRO A 38 -28.23 2.57 1.80
C PRO A 38 -27.57 1.28 2.34
N PHE A 39 -26.68 1.42 3.31
CA PHE A 39 -26.05 0.28 4.00
C PHE A 39 -27.05 -0.60 4.75
N ALA A 40 -28.04 0.01 5.42
CA ALA A 40 -29.08 -0.73 6.13
C ALA A 40 -29.96 -1.51 5.14
N VAL A 41 -30.28 -0.90 4.00
CA VAL A 41 -31.05 -1.55 2.94
C VAL A 41 -30.26 -2.73 2.35
N VAL A 42 -29.00 -2.54 1.99
CA VAL A 42 -28.14 -3.63 1.49
C VAL A 42 -27.99 -4.76 2.51
N ALA A 43 -27.77 -4.45 3.78
CA ALA A 43 -27.73 -5.47 4.84
C ALA A 43 -29.04 -6.26 4.95
N ALA A 44 -30.19 -5.60 4.81
CA ALA A 44 -31.49 -6.26 4.79
C ALA A 44 -31.66 -7.18 3.56
N LEU A 45 -31.23 -6.73 2.39
CA LEU A 45 -31.22 -7.51 1.15
C LEU A 45 -30.30 -8.74 1.27
N GLU A 46 -29.12 -8.60 1.87
CA GLU A 46 -28.20 -9.72 2.13
C GLU A 46 -28.83 -10.78 3.06
N VAL A 47 -29.50 -10.34 4.13
CA VAL A 47 -30.21 -11.26 5.03
C VAL A 47 -31.32 -12.00 4.28
N LEU A 48 -32.09 -11.31 3.43
CA LEU A 48 -33.10 -11.94 2.57
C LEU A 48 -32.46 -12.98 1.64
N ALA A 49 -31.39 -12.61 0.95
CA ALA A 49 -30.69 -13.48 0.02
C ALA A 49 -30.14 -14.74 0.69
N LEU A 50 -29.39 -14.57 1.78
CA LEU A 50 -28.58 -15.63 2.39
C LEU A 50 -29.36 -16.46 3.41
N ALA A 51 -30.27 -15.82 4.15
CA ALA A 51 -30.97 -16.44 5.27
C ALA A 51 -32.49 -16.54 5.07
N GLY A 52 -33.07 -15.97 4.00
CA GLY A 52 -34.52 -15.89 3.77
C GLY A 52 -35.26 -17.22 3.97
N ALA A 53 -34.75 -18.31 3.39
CA ALA A 53 -35.34 -19.66 3.51
C ALA A 53 -35.31 -20.26 4.93
N ARG A 54 -34.56 -19.65 5.85
CA ARG A 54 -34.38 -20.09 7.25
C ARG A 54 -35.10 -19.16 8.25
N LEU A 55 -35.76 -18.12 7.75
CA LEU A 55 -36.54 -17.18 8.56
C LEU A 55 -37.92 -17.76 8.87
N ARG A 56 -38.53 -17.30 9.96
CA ARG A 56 -39.96 -17.50 10.19
C ARG A 56 -40.75 -16.70 9.15
N PRO A 57 -41.93 -17.15 8.70
CA PRO A 57 -42.74 -16.43 7.72
C PRO A 57 -42.98 -14.95 8.06
N GLU A 58 -43.24 -14.64 9.33
CA GLU A 58 -43.41 -13.26 9.82
C GLU A 58 -42.15 -12.41 9.64
N GLN A 59 -40.98 -12.97 9.97
CA GLN A 59 -39.68 -12.30 9.83
C GLN A 59 -39.37 -12.06 8.35
N LEU A 60 -39.59 -13.09 7.52
CA LEU A 60 -39.37 -13.02 6.08
C LEU A 60 -40.24 -11.94 5.45
N TRP A 61 -41.55 -11.97 5.73
CA TRP A 61 -42.50 -11.01 5.17
C TRP A 61 -42.20 -9.58 5.62
N LYS A 62 -41.90 -9.38 6.90
CA LYS A 62 -41.55 -8.06 7.45
C LYS A 62 -40.30 -7.50 6.75
N LEU A 63 -39.24 -8.30 6.67
CA LEU A 63 -37.99 -7.89 6.05
C LEU A 63 -38.16 -7.64 4.55
N TRP A 64 -38.83 -8.54 3.84
CA TRP A 64 -39.11 -8.42 2.41
C TRP A 64 -39.87 -7.12 2.09
N ARG A 65 -40.97 -6.85 2.81
CA ARG A 65 -41.81 -5.67 2.59
C ARG A 65 -41.07 -4.38 2.94
N HIS A 66 -40.31 -4.38 4.04
CA HIS A 66 -39.53 -3.21 4.45
C HIS A 66 -38.45 -2.91 3.40
N SER A 67 -37.63 -3.89 3.03
CA SER A 67 -36.56 -3.72 2.04
C SER A 67 -37.11 -3.26 0.68
N LEU A 68 -38.20 -3.83 0.19
CA LEU A 68 -38.81 -3.40 -1.08
C LEU A 68 -39.29 -1.94 -1.01
N SER A 69 -39.97 -1.56 0.08
CA SER A 69 -40.45 -0.19 0.29
C SER A 69 -39.29 0.81 0.28
N GLN A 70 -38.18 0.47 0.96
CA GLN A 70 -36.99 1.31 1.03
C GLN A 70 -36.28 1.43 -0.33
N VAL A 71 -36.16 0.32 -1.07
CA VAL A 71 -35.62 0.34 -2.43
C VAL A 71 -36.45 1.26 -3.33
N VAL A 72 -37.78 1.16 -3.29
CA VAL A 72 -38.67 2.03 -4.09
C VAL A 72 -38.51 3.50 -3.71
N GLN A 73 -38.36 3.81 -2.41
CA GLN A 73 -38.10 5.18 -1.96
C GLN A 73 -36.76 5.70 -2.48
N LEU A 74 -35.68 4.93 -2.34
CA LEU A 74 -34.34 5.32 -2.78
C LEU A 74 -34.25 5.53 -4.30
N ILE A 75 -34.91 4.69 -5.10
CA ILE A 75 -34.95 4.85 -6.56
C ILE A 75 -35.68 6.14 -6.95
N ARG A 76 -36.74 6.53 -6.22
CA ARG A 76 -37.48 7.77 -6.50
C ARG A 76 -36.69 9.03 -6.15
N THR A 77 -35.80 8.95 -5.16
CA THR A 77 -34.97 10.09 -4.74
C THR A 77 -33.69 10.24 -5.57
N ASN A 78 -33.15 9.14 -6.09
CA ASN A 78 -31.96 9.14 -6.95
C ASN A 78 -32.35 9.18 -8.44
N THR A 79 -32.71 10.36 -8.94
CA THR A 79 -33.14 10.57 -10.34
C THR A 79 -32.00 10.84 -11.32
N ASP A 80 -30.77 11.06 -10.86
CA ASP A 80 -29.63 11.36 -11.73
C ASP A 80 -28.55 10.26 -11.65
N GLU A 81 -28.59 9.31 -12.60
CA GLU A 81 -27.67 8.16 -12.65
C GLU A 81 -26.20 8.58 -12.85
N ASP A 82 -25.94 9.76 -13.42
CA ASP A 82 -24.60 10.23 -13.79
C ASP A 82 -24.11 11.44 -12.97
N ALA A 83 -24.90 11.97 -12.03
CA ALA A 83 -24.45 13.05 -11.13
C ALA A 83 -23.34 12.55 -10.20
N HIS A 84 -22.07 12.79 -10.50
CA HIS A 84 -20.98 12.48 -9.59
C HIS A 84 -20.93 13.53 -8.47
N ASP A 85 -21.16 13.11 -7.23
CA ASP A 85 -20.92 13.96 -6.07
C ASP A 85 -19.49 13.70 -5.58
N PRO A 86 -18.54 14.62 -5.80
CA PRO A 86 -17.15 14.42 -5.38
C PRO A 86 -16.99 14.40 -3.85
N THR A 87 -18.02 14.78 -3.09
CA THR A 87 -17.98 14.78 -1.62
C THR A 87 -18.30 13.41 -1.01
N ILE A 88 -18.92 12.51 -1.78
CA ILE A 88 -19.28 11.16 -1.34
C ILE A 88 -18.17 10.19 -1.75
N PRO A 89 -17.61 9.36 -0.85
CA PRO A 89 -16.60 8.37 -1.21
C PRO A 89 -17.07 7.41 -2.32
N ALA A 90 -16.17 7.05 -3.23
CA ALA A 90 -16.48 6.21 -4.39
C ALA A 90 -17.07 4.84 -4.01
N ASP A 91 -16.63 4.25 -2.90
CA ASP A 91 -17.18 2.99 -2.38
C ASP A 91 -18.65 3.12 -1.94
N VAL A 92 -19.05 4.26 -1.40
CA VAL A 92 -20.45 4.53 -1.02
C VAL A 92 -21.32 4.69 -2.27
N GLN A 93 -20.84 5.46 -3.26
CA GLN A 93 -21.54 5.60 -4.55
C GLN A 93 -21.71 4.25 -5.25
N LEU A 94 -20.71 3.37 -5.15
CA LEU A 94 -20.75 2.02 -5.73
C LEU A 94 -21.80 1.13 -5.06
N ILE A 95 -22.01 1.28 -3.75
CA ILE A 95 -23.08 0.59 -3.03
C ILE A 95 -24.45 1.09 -3.51
N GLU A 96 -24.65 2.41 -3.54
CA GLU A 96 -25.93 3.03 -3.89
C GLU A 96 -26.35 2.78 -5.35
N ARG A 97 -25.41 2.90 -6.29
CA ARG A 97 -25.69 2.85 -7.73
C ARG A 97 -25.42 1.49 -8.35
N GLY A 98 -24.59 0.68 -7.71
CA GLY A 98 -24.17 -0.63 -8.19
C GLY A 98 -24.83 -1.75 -7.43
N GLU A 99 -24.37 -1.99 -6.21
CA GLU A 99 -24.77 -3.15 -5.42
C GLU A 99 -26.27 -3.16 -5.09
N LEU A 100 -26.79 -2.08 -4.53
CA LEU A 100 -28.18 -1.98 -4.10
C LEU A 100 -29.17 -2.26 -5.24
N PRO A 101 -29.13 -1.56 -6.40
CA PRO A 101 -30.07 -1.85 -7.49
C PRO A 101 -29.85 -3.24 -8.07
N PHE A 102 -28.60 -3.73 -8.18
CA PHE A 102 -28.36 -5.08 -8.67
C PHE A 102 -28.99 -6.14 -7.76
N VAL A 103 -28.69 -6.12 -6.45
CA VAL A 103 -29.17 -7.10 -5.49
C VAL A 103 -30.69 -7.01 -5.34
N ALA A 104 -31.25 -5.80 -5.29
CA ALA A 104 -32.69 -5.61 -5.22
C ALA A 104 -33.40 -6.15 -6.47
N GLY A 105 -32.89 -5.86 -7.67
CA GLY A 105 -33.45 -6.37 -8.92
C GLY A 105 -33.41 -7.90 -9.01
N VAL A 106 -32.35 -8.53 -8.50
CA VAL A 106 -32.25 -10.00 -8.43
C VAL A 106 -33.27 -10.58 -7.44
N LEU A 107 -33.38 -10.01 -6.23
CA LEU A 107 -34.25 -10.54 -5.17
C LEU A 107 -35.74 -10.29 -5.43
N PHE A 108 -36.07 -9.20 -6.13
CA PHE A 108 -37.44 -8.81 -6.44
C PHE A 108 -37.76 -9.00 -7.92
N GLY A 109 -37.18 -10.01 -8.58
CA GLY A 109 -37.33 -10.25 -10.02
C GLY A 109 -38.77 -10.32 -10.54
N ASP A 110 -39.73 -10.64 -9.68
CA ASP A 110 -41.17 -10.69 -10.01
C ASP A 110 -41.87 -9.32 -9.93
N VAL A 111 -41.18 -8.27 -9.47
CA VAL A 111 -41.69 -6.90 -9.36
C VAL A 111 -41.38 -6.12 -10.63
N ALA A 112 -42.36 -5.37 -11.13
CA ALA A 112 -42.18 -4.51 -12.30
C ALA A 112 -41.00 -3.53 -12.09
N GLY A 113 -40.09 -3.45 -13.07
CA GLY A 113 -38.89 -2.62 -13.01
C GLY A 113 -37.66 -3.32 -12.42
N ALA A 114 -37.77 -4.54 -11.88
CA ALA A 114 -36.62 -5.26 -11.32
C ALA A 114 -35.50 -5.52 -12.35
N MET A 115 -35.87 -5.81 -13.61
CA MET A 115 -34.91 -5.98 -14.69
C MET A 115 -34.10 -4.71 -15.00
N ASP A 116 -34.73 -3.53 -14.89
CA ASP A 116 -34.03 -2.26 -15.08
C ASP A 116 -33.03 -2.03 -13.94
N LEU A 117 -33.39 -2.37 -12.70
CA LEU A 117 -32.47 -2.32 -11.57
C LEU A 117 -31.25 -3.24 -11.74
N VAL A 118 -31.47 -4.48 -12.21
CA VAL A 118 -30.35 -5.39 -12.53
C VAL A 118 -29.43 -4.76 -13.56
N LYS A 119 -29.99 -4.14 -14.61
CA LYS A 119 -29.20 -3.49 -15.68
C LYS A 119 -28.42 -2.28 -15.17
N THR A 120 -29.06 -1.39 -14.40
CA THR A 120 -28.42 -0.20 -13.81
C THR A 120 -27.29 -0.62 -12.86
N GLY A 121 -27.57 -1.53 -11.93
CA GLY A 121 -26.57 -2.01 -10.98
C GLY A 121 -25.39 -2.70 -11.65
N ARG A 122 -25.65 -3.59 -12.62
CA ARG A 122 -24.59 -4.25 -13.41
C ARG A 122 -23.70 -3.23 -14.13
N LYS A 123 -24.31 -2.22 -14.76
CA LYS A 123 -23.59 -1.16 -15.49
C LYS A 123 -22.66 -0.39 -14.55
N ALA A 124 -23.14 0.03 -13.37
CA ALA A 124 -22.35 0.77 -12.40
C ALA A 124 -21.20 -0.07 -11.80
N LEU A 125 -21.47 -1.33 -11.44
CA LEU A 125 -20.45 -2.27 -10.94
C LEU A 125 -19.35 -2.52 -11.99
N ALA A 126 -19.73 -2.78 -13.24
CA ALA A 126 -18.80 -2.97 -14.35
C ALA A 126 -17.97 -1.73 -14.67
N ARG A 127 -18.62 -0.54 -14.69
CA ARG A 127 -17.95 0.74 -14.88
C ARG A 127 -16.89 0.96 -13.80
N SER A 128 -17.25 0.79 -12.53
CA SER A 128 -16.32 0.98 -11.41
C SER A 128 -15.14 -0.01 -11.48
N LEU A 129 -15.37 -1.27 -11.84
CA LEU A 129 -14.26 -2.22 -11.99
C LEU A 129 -13.25 -1.77 -13.06
N VAL A 130 -13.73 -1.40 -14.24
CA VAL A 130 -12.89 -0.99 -15.38
C VAL A 130 -12.18 0.35 -15.12
N GLU A 131 -12.83 1.28 -14.43
CA GLU A 131 -12.26 2.60 -14.13
C GLU A 131 -11.23 2.56 -12.97
N ASN A 132 -11.21 1.49 -12.17
CA ASN A 132 -10.42 1.46 -10.94
C ASN A 132 -9.46 0.28 -10.80
N ALA A 133 -9.36 -0.59 -11.80
CA ALA A 133 -8.37 -1.64 -11.90
C ALA A 133 -7.71 -1.65 -13.27
N ASP A 134 -6.38 -1.75 -13.30
CA ASP A 134 -5.61 -1.94 -14.54
C ASP A 134 -5.91 -3.31 -15.15
N SER A 135 -5.49 -3.51 -16.39
CA SER A 135 -5.53 -4.76 -17.13
C SER A 135 -4.88 -5.95 -16.41
N ASP A 136 -3.91 -5.70 -15.53
CA ASP A 136 -3.27 -6.72 -14.69
C ASP A 136 -3.93 -6.90 -13.30
N GLY A 137 -5.06 -6.22 -13.08
CA GLY A 137 -5.82 -6.19 -11.84
C GLY A 137 -5.31 -5.17 -10.81
N THR A 138 -4.20 -4.46 -11.04
CA THR A 138 -3.68 -3.52 -10.03
C THR A 138 -4.71 -2.41 -9.78
N PRO A 139 -5.22 -2.25 -8.54
CA PRO A 139 -6.16 -1.18 -8.23
C PRO A 139 -5.45 0.17 -8.32
N ARG A 140 -6.15 1.18 -8.83
CA ARG A 140 -5.64 2.56 -8.85
C ARG A 140 -5.31 3.06 -7.43
N ALA A 141 -4.27 3.87 -7.32
CA ALA A 141 -3.73 4.32 -6.04
C ALA A 141 -4.73 5.11 -5.19
N GLU A 142 -5.68 5.82 -5.82
CA GLU A 142 -6.76 6.56 -5.14
C GLU A 142 -7.70 5.64 -4.35
N MET A 143 -7.82 4.38 -4.76
CA MET A 143 -8.67 3.40 -4.11
C MET A 143 -7.95 2.64 -3.00
N ILE A 144 -6.62 2.66 -2.95
CA ILE A 144 -5.83 1.78 -2.06
C ILE A 144 -6.16 2.02 -0.59
N GLU A 145 -6.29 3.29 -0.17
CA GLU A 145 -6.62 3.67 1.22
C GLU A 145 -7.95 3.05 1.70
N ARG A 146 -8.91 2.88 0.77
CA ARG A 146 -10.24 2.33 1.03
C ARG A 146 -10.50 1.02 0.28
N LEU A 147 -9.45 0.31 -0.12
CA LEU A 147 -9.53 -0.84 -1.03
C LEU A 147 -10.52 -1.91 -0.58
N PRO A 148 -10.59 -2.30 0.71
CA PRO A 148 -11.56 -3.29 1.17
C PRO A 148 -13.01 -2.83 1.00
N LEU A 149 -13.27 -1.54 1.15
CA LEU A 149 -14.60 -0.96 1.04
C LEU A 149 -15.06 -0.91 -0.41
N TRP A 150 -14.14 -0.72 -1.36
CA TRP A 150 -14.42 -0.82 -2.79
C TRP A 150 -14.60 -2.27 -3.27
N LEU A 151 -13.76 -3.21 -2.79
CA LEU A 151 -13.90 -4.62 -3.13
C LEU A 151 -15.20 -5.22 -2.59
N ALA A 152 -15.63 -4.82 -1.40
CA ALA A 152 -16.79 -5.41 -0.73
C ALA A 152 -18.08 -5.45 -1.58
N PRO A 153 -18.59 -4.35 -2.17
CA PRO A 153 -19.78 -4.39 -3.02
C PRO A 153 -19.59 -5.26 -4.28
N LEU A 154 -18.39 -5.27 -4.88
CA LEU A 154 -18.10 -6.10 -6.06
C LEU A 154 -18.18 -7.60 -5.71
N ILE A 155 -17.59 -7.99 -4.58
CA ILE A 155 -17.58 -9.38 -4.11
C ILE A 155 -18.97 -9.83 -3.65
N ARG A 156 -19.69 -8.99 -2.89
CA ARG A 156 -21.05 -9.32 -2.44
C ARG A 156 -22.03 -9.45 -3.60
N ALA A 157 -22.03 -8.51 -4.54
CA ALA A 157 -22.85 -8.62 -5.75
C ALA A 157 -22.53 -9.89 -6.54
N SER A 158 -21.25 -10.27 -6.64
CA SER A 158 -20.82 -11.52 -7.30
C SER A 158 -21.30 -12.78 -6.58
N LEU A 159 -21.27 -12.79 -5.24
CA LEU A 159 -21.80 -13.89 -4.44
C LEU A 159 -23.31 -14.05 -4.63
N ILE A 160 -24.06 -12.95 -4.68
CA ILE A 160 -25.50 -12.95 -4.97
C ILE A 160 -25.76 -13.45 -6.39
N ALA A 161 -25.04 -12.92 -7.38
CA ALA A 161 -25.13 -13.34 -8.77
C ALA A 161 -24.95 -14.86 -8.91
N LYS A 162 -23.90 -15.42 -8.31
CA LYS A 162 -23.62 -16.87 -8.30
C LYS A 162 -24.71 -17.68 -7.58
N ARG A 163 -25.26 -17.15 -6.48
CA ARG A 163 -26.31 -17.83 -5.71
C ARG A 163 -27.63 -17.95 -6.46
N PHE A 164 -27.99 -16.92 -7.23
CA PHE A 164 -29.25 -16.87 -7.98
C PHE A 164 -29.11 -17.23 -9.46
N ASP A 165 -27.93 -17.71 -9.88
CA ASP A 165 -27.62 -18.05 -11.27
C ASP A 165 -27.88 -16.89 -12.26
N VAL A 166 -27.54 -15.67 -11.83
CA VAL A 166 -27.65 -14.45 -12.63
C VAL A 166 -26.28 -14.04 -13.12
N LYS A 167 -26.12 -13.83 -14.42
CA LYS A 167 -24.87 -13.29 -14.98
C LYS A 167 -24.64 -11.85 -14.50
N LEU A 168 -23.49 -11.57 -13.88
CA LEU A 168 -23.08 -10.21 -13.51
C LEU A 168 -21.97 -9.70 -14.42
N TRP A 169 -20.94 -10.51 -14.62
CA TRP A 169 -19.72 -10.14 -15.34
C TRP A 169 -19.65 -10.74 -16.74
N THR A 170 -18.87 -10.10 -17.62
CA THR A 170 -18.23 -10.79 -18.74
C THR A 170 -17.05 -11.63 -18.23
N ASN A 171 -16.53 -12.55 -19.04
CA ASN A 171 -15.36 -13.35 -18.65
C ASN A 171 -14.15 -12.45 -18.34
N ASP A 172 -13.92 -11.41 -19.16
CA ASP A 172 -12.82 -10.47 -18.95
C ASP A 172 -12.98 -9.69 -17.64
N GLN A 173 -14.21 -9.23 -17.32
CA GLN A 173 -14.48 -8.53 -16.07
C GLN A 173 -14.32 -9.45 -14.85
N GLU A 174 -14.77 -10.70 -14.94
CA GLU A 174 -14.58 -11.68 -13.87
C GLU A 174 -13.09 -11.95 -13.63
N GLN A 175 -12.30 -12.07 -14.71
CA GLN A 175 -10.86 -12.23 -14.64
C GLN A 175 -10.17 -10.98 -14.04
N THR A 176 -10.55 -9.77 -14.45
CA THR A 176 -10.04 -8.53 -13.87
C THR A 176 -10.35 -8.42 -12.39
N LEU A 177 -11.57 -8.77 -11.96
CA LEU A 177 -11.94 -8.76 -10.55
C LEU A 177 -11.14 -9.80 -9.75
N MET A 178 -10.93 -10.99 -10.29
CA MET A 178 -10.08 -12.01 -9.68
C MET A 178 -8.64 -11.51 -9.54
N SER A 179 -8.05 -10.95 -10.60
CA SER A 179 -6.71 -10.38 -10.55
C SER A 179 -6.62 -9.22 -9.56
N ALA A 180 -7.64 -8.36 -9.46
CA ALA A 180 -7.68 -7.30 -8.44
C ALA A 180 -7.68 -7.83 -7.01
N VAL A 181 -8.37 -8.96 -6.76
CA VAL A 181 -8.31 -9.65 -5.47
C VAL A 181 -6.92 -10.21 -5.21
N GLU A 182 -6.29 -10.85 -6.19
CA GLU A 182 -4.92 -11.37 -6.08
C GLU A 182 -3.93 -10.25 -5.76
N ARG A 183 -4.05 -9.08 -6.41
CA ARG A 183 -3.25 -7.87 -6.14
C ARG A 183 -3.54 -7.24 -4.77
N ALA A 184 -4.76 -7.37 -4.25
CA ALA A 184 -5.14 -6.86 -2.94
C ALA A 184 -4.64 -7.74 -1.76
N ILE A 185 -4.50 -9.05 -1.96
CA ILE A 185 -4.05 -9.99 -0.93
C ILE A 185 -2.72 -9.59 -0.28
N PRO A 186 -1.63 -9.29 -1.01
CA PRO A 186 -0.35 -8.94 -0.39
C PRO A 186 -0.37 -7.56 0.32
N LEU A 187 -1.40 -6.74 0.11
CA LEU A 187 -1.64 -5.48 0.84
C LEU A 187 -2.33 -5.70 2.20
N CYS A 188 -2.86 -6.90 2.47
CA CYS A 188 -3.25 -7.29 3.81
C CYS A 188 -2.00 -7.60 4.62
N ARG A 189 -1.67 -6.74 5.59
CA ARG A 189 -0.50 -6.91 6.45
C ARG A 189 -0.66 -8.13 7.36
N PRO A 190 0.45 -8.66 7.91
CA PRO A 190 0.40 -9.80 8.83
C PRO A 190 -0.44 -9.61 10.10
N ASP A 191 -0.72 -8.36 10.47
CA ASP A 191 -1.60 -7.99 11.59
C ASP A 191 -3.09 -7.87 11.17
N GLY A 192 -3.42 -8.25 9.93
CA GLY A 192 -4.77 -8.28 9.39
C GLY A 192 -5.28 -6.93 8.89
N LYS A 193 -4.50 -5.85 9.03
CA LYS A 193 -4.87 -4.50 8.57
C LYS A 193 -4.43 -4.27 7.12
N SER A 194 -5.07 -3.34 6.42
CA SER A 194 -4.58 -2.89 5.12
C SER A 194 -3.28 -2.09 5.25
N ALA A 195 -2.39 -2.24 4.26
CA ALA A 195 -1.33 -1.28 3.98
C ALA A 195 -1.90 0.02 3.39
N LEU A 196 -1.20 1.15 3.57
CA LEU A 196 -1.60 2.46 3.03
C LEU A 196 -2.99 2.93 3.49
N SER A 197 -3.46 2.46 4.64
CA SER A 197 -4.75 2.89 5.18
C SER A 197 -4.71 4.24 5.90
N ASN A 198 -3.53 4.87 6.03
CA ASN A 198 -3.33 6.22 6.57
C ASN A 198 -4.05 6.48 7.90
N GLY A 199 -4.02 5.50 8.82
CA GLY A 199 -4.71 5.59 10.11
C GLY A 199 -6.16 5.11 10.12
N LEU A 200 -6.77 4.84 8.96
CA LEU A 200 -8.03 4.11 8.89
C LEU A 200 -7.82 2.66 9.32
N SER A 201 -8.55 2.23 10.35
CA SER A 201 -8.55 0.84 10.78
C SER A 201 -9.54 0.04 9.93
N LEU A 202 -9.12 -0.33 8.72
CA LEU A 202 -9.87 -1.24 7.85
C LEU A 202 -9.37 -2.67 8.00
N GLU A 203 -10.31 -3.61 8.16
CA GLU A 203 -10.05 -5.05 8.23
C GLU A 203 -10.32 -5.69 6.86
N PRO A 204 -9.33 -5.81 5.97
CA PRO A 204 -9.48 -6.42 4.64
C PRO A 204 -9.84 -7.91 4.67
N LEU A 205 -9.44 -8.62 5.73
CA LEU A 205 -9.42 -10.08 5.77
C LEU A 205 -10.78 -10.73 5.46
N PRO A 206 -11.92 -10.30 6.02
CA PRO A 206 -13.21 -10.92 5.71
C PRO A 206 -13.59 -10.82 4.23
N VAL A 207 -13.34 -9.66 3.60
CA VAL A 207 -13.64 -9.44 2.18
C VAL A 207 -12.72 -10.29 1.30
N LEU A 208 -11.44 -10.34 1.61
CA LEU A 208 -10.46 -11.14 0.85
C LEU A 208 -10.72 -12.65 0.99
N VAL A 209 -11.12 -13.13 2.16
CA VAL A 209 -11.50 -14.54 2.36
C VAL A 209 -12.75 -14.89 1.55
N ALA A 210 -13.78 -14.04 1.58
CA ALA A 210 -14.98 -14.24 0.78
C ALA A 210 -14.66 -14.23 -0.73
N ALA A 211 -13.76 -13.35 -1.17
CA ALA A 211 -13.31 -13.28 -2.55
C ALA A 211 -12.52 -14.52 -2.97
N ALA A 212 -11.59 -14.99 -2.14
CA ALA A 212 -10.83 -16.21 -2.39
C ALA A 212 -11.74 -17.44 -2.49
N GLU A 213 -12.78 -17.52 -1.66
CA GLU A 213 -13.79 -18.58 -1.74
C GLU A 213 -14.65 -18.47 -3.01
N LEU A 214 -15.05 -17.25 -3.40
CA LEU A 214 -15.82 -16.98 -4.61
C LEU A 214 -15.08 -17.47 -5.87
N PHE A 215 -13.78 -17.16 -5.97
CA PHE A 215 -12.91 -17.48 -7.11
C PHE A 215 -12.19 -18.82 -6.98
N HIS A 216 -12.45 -19.60 -5.92
CA HIS A 216 -11.82 -20.89 -5.69
C HIS A 216 -10.28 -20.83 -5.67
N LEU A 217 -9.72 -19.75 -5.10
CA LEU A 217 -8.28 -19.54 -5.03
C LEU A 217 -7.62 -20.67 -4.23
N PRO A 218 -6.69 -21.46 -4.83
CA PRO A 218 -6.11 -22.61 -4.15
C PRO A 218 -5.27 -22.22 -2.94
N GLU A 219 -5.43 -22.91 -1.80
CA GLU A 219 -4.57 -22.68 -0.63
C GLU A 219 -3.07 -22.95 -0.90
N ILE A 220 -2.77 -23.68 -1.97
CA ILE A 220 -1.42 -23.99 -2.40
C ILE A 220 -0.80 -22.87 -3.24
N SER A 221 -1.61 -21.95 -3.78
CA SER A 221 -1.08 -20.76 -4.46
C SER A 221 -0.38 -19.85 -3.44
N PRO A 222 0.58 -19.02 -3.87
CA PRO A 222 1.23 -18.06 -2.99
C PRO A 222 0.24 -17.13 -2.27
N GLU A 223 -0.73 -16.57 -3.00
CA GLU A 223 -1.79 -15.68 -2.52
C GLU A 223 -2.69 -16.39 -1.51
N GLY A 224 -3.21 -17.57 -1.89
CA GLY A 224 -4.10 -18.36 -1.05
C GLY A 224 -3.39 -18.83 0.23
N GLY A 225 -2.15 -19.30 0.11
CA GLY A 225 -1.33 -19.72 1.24
C GLY A 225 -1.01 -18.58 2.21
N TYR A 226 -0.70 -17.39 1.67
CA TYR A 226 -0.50 -16.18 2.48
C TYR A 226 -1.78 -15.77 3.21
N LEU A 227 -2.90 -15.66 2.50
CA LEU A 227 -4.18 -15.27 3.07
C LEU A 227 -4.61 -16.21 4.21
N GLN A 228 -4.44 -17.53 4.03
CA GLN A 228 -4.70 -18.51 5.10
C GLN A 228 -3.77 -18.34 6.30
N SER A 229 -2.52 -17.93 6.06
CA SER A 229 -1.56 -17.66 7.13
C SER A 229 -1.95 -16.44 7.95
N VAL A 230 -2.40 -15.36 7.30
CA VAL A 230 -2.97 -14.18 7.99
C VAL A 230 -4.18 -14.59 8.81
N LYS A 231 -5.15 -15.29 8.20
CA LYS A 231 -6.36 -15.77 8.88
C LYS A 231 -6.05 -16.56 10.15
N ARG A 232 -5.05 -17.46 10.10
CA ARG A 232 -4.62 -18.26 11.25
C ARG A 232 -3.99 -17.41 12.34
N VAL A 233 -3.08 -16.49 11.99
CA VAL A 233 -2.40 -15.63 12.96
C VAL A 233 -3.39 -14.74 13.72
N ILE A 234 -4.36 -14.16 13.01
CA ILE A 234 -5.45 -13.38 13.63
C ILE A 234 -6.30 -14.24 14.57
N ALA A 235 -6.53 -15.50 14.23
CA ALA A 235 -7.19 -16.46 15.10
C ALA A 235 -6.31 -16.99 16.25
N GLY A 236 -5.10 -16.44 16.46
CA GLY A 236 -4.16 -16.89 17.50
C GLY A 236 -3.47 -18.22 17.21
N GLN A 237 -3.53 -18.69 15.96
CA GLN A 237 -2.92 -19.94 15.51
C GLN A 237 -1.58 -19.66 14.79
N PRO A 238 -0.65 -20.63 14.77
CA PRO A 238 0.59 -20.47 14.03
C PRO A 238 0.31 -20.34 12.53
N ALA A 239 1.06 -19.46 11.86
CA ALA A 239 1.07 -19.29 10.42
C ALA A 239 1.41 -20.60 9.70
N ARG A 240 0.84 -20.80 8.50
CA ARG A 240 1.24 -21.91 7.63
C ARG A 240 2.50 -21.50 6.88
N ARG A 241 3.34 -22.49 6.55
CA ARG A 241 4.45 -22.24 5.63
C ARG A 241 3.87 -22.06 4.23
N VAL A 242 4.03 -20.86 3.67
CA VAL A 242 3.73 -20.59 2.26
C VAL A 242 4.87 -21.15 1.42
N ARG A 243 4.52 -21.76 0.28
CA ARG A 243 5.50 -22.28 -0.67
C ARG A 243 6.29 -21.09 -1.24
N ASN A 244 7.61 -21.24 -1.32
CA ASN A 244 8.47 -20.26 -1.98
C ASN A 244 8.90 -20.88 -3.31
N ASP A 245 8.24 -20.47 -4.39
CA ASP A 245 8.59 -20.90 -5.76
C ASP A 245 9.66 -20.00 -6.41
N GLY A 246 10.32 -19.16 -5.60
CA GLY A 246 11.40 -18.28 -6.04
C GLY A 246 10.88 -17.16 -6.96
N VAL A 247 11.65 -16.89 -8.02
CA VAL A 247 11.43 -15.77 -8.96
C VAL A 247 10.12 -15.90 -9.74
N VAL A 248 9.61 -17.12 -9.92
CA VAL A 248 8.43 -17.40 -10.76
C VAL A 248 7.15 -16.80 -10.18
N THR A 249 7.10 -16.54 -8.87
CA THR A 249 5.93 -16.03 -8.17
C THR A 249 6.31 -14.86 -7.26
N MET A 250 6.98 -13.84 -7.80
CA MET A 250 7.34 -12.67 -6.99
C MET A 250 6.09 -11.84 -6.66
N PRO A 251 5.87 -11.47 -5.39
CA PRO A 251 4.70 -10.70 -4.96
C PRO A 251 4.78 -9.21 -5.31
N SER A 252 5.79 -8.80 -6.07
CA SER A 252 6.05 -7.41 -6.41
C SER A 252 5.35 -7.04 -7.71
N ASN A 253 4.79 -5.84 -7.76
CA ASN A 253 4.13 -5.33 -8.96
C ASN A 253 4.25 -3.81 -9.02
N GLN A 254 4.17 -3.27 -10.23
CA GLN A 254 4.13 -1.84 -10.48
C GLN A 254 3.20 -1.60 -11.66
N SER A 255 2.41 -0.53 -11.57
CA SER A 255 1.58 -0.06 -12.69
C SER A 255 1.62 1.46 -12.76
N ASP A 256 2.06 1.96 -13.91
CA ASP A 256 2.06 3.39 -14.23
C ASP A 256 0.64 3.95 -14.25
N TRP A 257 -0.29 3.18 -14.83
CA TRP A 257 -1.71 3.54 -14.91
C TRP A 257 -2.32 3.67 -13.52
N ALA A 258 -2.06 2.68 -12.65
CA ALA A 258 -2.57 2.67 -11.30
C ALA A 258 -1.86 3.70 -10.39
N ARG A 259 -0.70 4.22 -10.80
CA ARG A 259 0.19 5.06 -9.99
C ARG A 259 0.55 4.41 -8.64
N PHE A 260 0.80 3.11 -8.70
CA PHE A 260 1.02 2.25 -7.55
C PHE A 260 2.16 1.26 -7.79
N ALA A 261 2.93 1.01 -6.73
CA ALA A 261 3.92 -0.06 -6.70
C ALA A 261 3.91 -0.79 -5.35
N LEU A 262 4.14 -2.10 -5.40
CA LEU A 262 4.41 -2.94 -4.25
C LEU A 262 5.75 -3.64 -4.47
N LEU A 263 6.71 -3.32 -3.60
CA LEU A 263 7.96 -4.04 -3.46
C LEU A 263 7.77 -5.02 -2.32
N ARG A 264 8.13 -6.29 -2.50
CA ARG A 264 7.95 -7.31 -1.46
C ARG A 264 8.90 -8.47 -1.63
N SER A 265 9.63 -8.78 -0.57
CA SER A 265 10.68 -9.81 -0.52
C SER A 265 10.19 -11.23 -0.81
N ASP A 266 9.07 -11.65 -0.22
CA ASP A 266 8.46 -12.97 -0.43
C ASP A 266 6.99 -13.02 0.06
N TRP A 267 6.34 -14.19 -0.04
CA TRP A 267 4.97 -14.43 0.43
C TRP A 267 4.86 -14.82 1.91
N SER A 268 5.93 -14.76 2.68
CA SER A 268 5.90 -15.14 4.10
C SER A 268 5.22 -14.06 4.95
N MET A 269 4.78 -14.46 6.15
CA MET A 269 4.26 -13.53 7.17
C MET A 269 5.34 -12.61 7.76
N LYS A 270 6.62 -12.86 7.44
CA LYS A 270 7.76 -12.03 7.85
C LYS A 270 8.43 -11.38 6.64
N ALA A 271 7.72 -11.32 5.52
CA ALA A 271 8.16 -10.59 4.36
C ALA A 271 8.39 -9.14 4.75
N ASP A 272 9.45 -8.59 4.20
CA ASP A 272 9.65 -7.17 4.09
C ASP A 272 8.88 -6.67 2.86
N SER A 273 8.18 -5.54 2.98
CA SER A 273 7.40 -4.93 1.90
C SER A 273 7.37 -3.41 1.98
N VAL A 274 7.27 -2.78 0.82
CA VAL A 274 7.06 -1.34 0.64
C VAL A 274 5.94 -1.15 -0.36
N ALA A 275 4.80 -0.61 0.08
CA ALA A 275 3.73 -0.18 -0.80
C ALA A 275 3.85 1.34 -1.02
N VAL A 276 3.81 1.78 -2.27
CA VAL A 276 3.94 3.20 -2.65
C VAL A 276 2.80 3.61 -3.57
N ALA A 277 2.04 4.60 -3.12
CA ALA A 277 1.00 5.27 -3.91
C ALA A 277 1.51 6.66 -4.31
N HIS A 278 1.65 6.93 -5.60
CA HIS A 278 2.30 8.14 -6.12
C HIS A 278 1.35 8.99 -6.98
N HIS A 279 0.06 8.97 -6.66
CA HIS A 279 -0.98 9.78 -7.31
C HIS A 279 -1.15 11.18 -6.72
N ARG A 280 -0.57 11.44 -5.53
CA ARG A 280 -0.64 12.73 -4.82
C ARG A 280 0.68 13.50 -5.00
N GLN A 281 0.66 14.79 -4.67
CA GLN A 281 1.86 15.65 -4.65
C GLN A 281 3.00 15.03 -3.83
N PHE A 282 2.68 14.42 -2.69
CA PHE A 282 3.63 13.63 -1.90
C PHE A 282 3.25 12.15 -1.98
N PRO A 283 4.13 11.29 -2.53
CA PRO A 283 3.93 9.86 -2.50
C PRO A 283 3.73 9.35 -1.08
N GLN A 284 2.72 8.50 -0.93
CA GLN A 284 2.47 7.79 0.31
C GLN A 284 3.27 6.51 0.33
N ILE A 285 3.84 6.19 1.48
CA ILE A 285 4.65 4.98 1.68
C ILE A 285 4.09 4.19 2.86
N ASP A 286 4.01 2.87 2.74
CA ASP A 286 3.79 1.94 3.84
C ASP A 286 4.89 0.89 3.81
N VAL A 287 5.72 0.87 4.85
CA VAL A 287 6.82 -0.08 5.01
C VAL A 287 6.48 -1.06 6.11
N THR A 288 6.49 -2.34 5.77
CA THR A 288 6.44 -3.44 6.72
C THR A 288 7.79 -4.17 6.71
N ALA A 289 8.44 -4.24 7.87
CA ALA A 289 9.74 -4.88 8.06
C ALA A 289 9.59 -6.08 9.00
N ALA A 290 9.98 -7.27 8.55
CA ALA A 290 9.84 -8.54 9.23
C ALA A 290 8.40 -8.80 9.74
N GLY A 291 7.40 -8.38 8.97
CA GLY A 291 5.99 -8.46 9.31
C GLY A 291 5.51 -7.46 10.37
N LYS A 292 6.27 -6.39 10.63
CA LYS A 292 5.91 -5.29 11.52
C LYS A 292 5.84 -3.96 10.76
N PRO A 293 4.80 -3.14 10.95
CA PRO A 293 4.75 -1.81 10.32
C PRO A 293 5.89 -0.94 10.85
N LEU A 294 6.56 -0.22 9.96
CA LEU A 294 7.73 0.60 10.27
C LEU A 294 7.50 2.06 9.88
N LEU A 295 6.99 2.29 8.66
CA LEU A 295 6.62 3.60 8.14
C LEU A 295 5.19 3.52 7.57
N HIS A 296 4.39 4.57 7.70
CA HIS A 296 3.11 4.70 7.00
C HIS A 296 2.68 6.17 6.91
N GLY A 297 2.35 6.64 5.70
CA GLY A 297 1.86 7.99 5.45
C GLY A 297 2.63 8.73 4.35
N ASP A 298 2.50 10.06 4.32
CA ASP A 298 3.10 10.90 3.28
C ASP A 298 4.61 11.06 3.50
N TRP A 299 5.41 10.69 2.49
CA TRP A 299 6.82 11.06 2.44
C TRP A 299 6.88 12.49 1.88
N THR A 300 7.12 13.47 2.74
CA THR A 300 7.08 14.90 2.34
C THR A 300 8.45 15.42 1.92
N LEU A 301 8.46 16.51 1.17
CA LEU A 301 9.66 17.17 0.66
C LEU A 301 9.48 18.69 0.64
N GLU A 302 10.48 19.40 1.15
CA GLU A 302 10.67 20.85 0.97
C GLU A 302 12.03 21.08 0.31
N LEU A 303 12.04 21.96 -0.71
CA LEU A 303 13.24 22.30 -1.46
C LEU A 303 13.38 23.82 -1.57
N LYS A 304 14.56 24.34 -1.28
CA LYS A 304 14.94 25.74 -1.52
C LYS A 304 16.20 25.82 -2.37
N LEU A 305 16.19 26.74 -3.33
CA LEU A 305 17.32 27.06 -4.21
C LEU A 305 17.70 28.52 -3.97
N GLY A 306 18.86 28.74 -3.32
CA GLY A 306 19.18 30.04 -2.74
C GLY A 306 18.13 30.45 -1.70
N ASP A 307 17.52 31.63 -1.90
CA ASP A 307 16.45 32.15 -1.04
C ASP A 307 15.04 31.80 -1.53
N THR A 308 14.91 31.05 -2.63
CA THR A 308 13.63 30.73 -3.26
C THR A 308 13.15 29.34 -2.89
N VAL A 309 11.92 29.24 -2.36
CA VAL A 309 11.22 27.97 -2.18
C VAL A 309 10.78 27.45 -3.54
N VAL A 310 11.08 26.20 -3.84
CA VAL A 310 10.63 25.55 -5.07
C VAL A 310 9.21 25.05 -4.88
N GLU A 311 8.32 25.47 -5.76
CA GLU A 311 7.01 24.85 -5.91
C GLU A 311 7.17 23.54 -6.68
N LEU A 312 6.87 22.44 -6.00
CA LEU A 312 6.95 21.09 -6.54
C LEU A 312 5.70 20.79 -7.36
N ALA A 313 5.87 20.19 -8.54
CA ALA A 313 4.74 19.75 -9.36
C ALA A 313 3.92 18.65 -8.65
N GLU A 314 2.70 18.41 -9.12
CA GLU A 314 1.79 17.45 -8.49
C GLU A 314 1.94 16.01 -9.00
N GLU A 315 2.63 15.80 -10.13
CA GLU A 315 2.66 14.52 -10.83
C GLU A 315 4.01 13.80 -10.72
N TRP A 316 3.97 12.62 -10.09
CA TRP A 316 5.06 11.65 -10.07
C TRP A 316 4.83 10.58 -11.13
N SER A 317 5.90 10.26 -11.87
CA SER A 317 5.94 9.17 -12.84
C SER A 317 6.96 8.12 -12.42
N CYS A 318 6.67 6.84 -12.62
CA CYS A 318 7.70 5.81 -12.50
C CYS A 318 8.60 5.90 -13.74
N VAL A 319 9.90 6.08 -13.55
CA VAL A 319 10.88 6.14 -14.64
C VAL A 319 11.78 4.92 -14.67
N CYS A 320 11.82 4.15 -13.58
CA CYS A 320 12.51 2.88 -13.53
C CYS A 320 11.79 1.93 -12.55
N TRP A 321 11.55 0.70 -13.01
CA TRP A 321 11.10 -0.41 -12.18
C TRP A 321 11.98 -1.63 -12.48
N GLN A 322 12.54 -2.22 -11.44
CA GLN A 322 13.26 -3.50 -11.53
C GLN A 322 12.86 -4.40 -10.37
N SER A 323 12.63 -5.67 -10.67
CA SER A 323 12.30 -6.70 -9.68
C SER A 323 13.03 -7.98 -10.05
N ASP A 324 14.00 -8.36 -9.22
CA ASP A 324 14.87 -9.50 -9.46
C ASP A 324 15.09 -10.31 -8.15
N PRO A 325 15.87 -11.40 -8.18
CA PRO A 325 16.09 -12.23 -6.99
C PRO A 325 16.81 -11.54 -5.82
N ASP A 326 17.52 -10.44 -6.06
CA ASP A 326 18.35 -9.73 -5.09
C ASP A 326 17.62 -8.52 -4.50
N ALA A 327 16.84 -7.81 -5.30
CA ALA A 327 16.14 -6.60 -4.90
C ALA A 327 14.86 -6.30 -5.68
N ASP A 328 14.02 -5.48 -5.06
CA ASP A 328 13.07 -4.65 -5.78
C ASP A 328 13.57 -3.20 -5.78
N TYR A 329 13.34 -2.52 -6.89
CA TYR A 329 13.74 -1.14 -7.12
C TYR A 329 12.67 -0.37 -7.87
N ILE A 330 12.36 0.83 -7.38
CA ILE A 330 11.58 1.82 -8.10
C ILE A 330 12.24 3.19 -8.02
N GLU A 331 12.20 3.89 -9.15
CA GLU A 331 12.52 5.31 -9.23
C GLU A 331 11.30 6.09 -9.70
N LEU A 332 10.82 6.99 -8.83
CA LEU A 332 9.76 7.93 -9.17
C LEU A 332 10.38 9.28 -9.49
N GLN A 333 9.97 9.91 -10.58
CA GLN A 333 10.44 11.22 -10.99
C GLN A 333 9.31 12.23 -10.99
N MET A 334 9.60 13.40 -10.44
CA MET A 334 8.84 14.63 -10.59
C MET A 334 9.70 15.67 -11.31
N ARG A 335 9.11 16.36 -12.29
CA ARG A 335 9.76 17.45 -13.01
C ARG A 335 9.43 18.77 -12.33
N GLY A 336 10.46 19.57 -12.04
CA GLY A 336 10.32 20.94 -11.54
C GLY A 336 10.50 21.98 -12.65
N PRO A 337 10.53 23.27 -12.29
CA PRO A 337 10.79 24.35 -13.23
C PRO A 337 12.13 24.20 -13.97
N GLY A 338 12.14 24.47 -15.27
CA GLY A 338 13.34 24.42 -16.10
C GLY A 338 13.88 22.99 -16.29
N LYS A 339 15.11 22.73 -15.81
CA LYS A 339 15.77 21.42 -15.88
C LYS A 339 15.72 20.64 -14.56
N LEU A 340 15.09 21.22 -13.54
CA LEU A 340 15.04 20.61 -12.21
C LEU A 340 14.31 19.27 -12.28
N ARG A 341 14.94 18.23 -11.75
CA ARG A 341 14.34 16.92 -11.51
C ARG A 341 14.48 16.59 -10.03
N VAL A 342 13.43 16.00 -9.49
CA VAL A 342 13.43 15.37 -8.18
C VAL A 342 13.06 13.91 -8.39
N GLU A 343 13.90 13.02 -7.90
CA GLU A 343 13.69 11.58 -7.98
C GLU A 343 13.63 10.95 -6.61
N ARG A 344 12.71 10.02 -6.42
CA ARG A 344 12.63 9.16 -5.25
C ARG A 344 13.07 7.77 -5.62
N ILE A 345 14.11 7.34 -4.95
CA ILE A 345 14.71 6.02 -5.11
C ILE A 345 14.29 5.19 -3.91
N ILE A 346 13.66 4.05 -4.20
CA ILE A 346 13.27 3.07 -3.20
C ILE A 346 13.85 1.73 -3.63
N MET A 347 14.71 1.16 -2.79
CA MET A 347 15.27 -0.17 -3.03
C MET A 347 15.08 -1.05 -1.80
N LEU A 348 14.38 -2.16 -1.98
CA LEU A 348 14.15 -3.16 -0.95
C LEU A 348 15.01 -4.39 -1.25
N SER A 349 15.97 -4.70 -0.37
CA SER A 349 16.73 -5.94 -0.50
C SER A 349 15.89 -7.15 -0.12
N ARG A 350 15.85 -8.17 -0.99
CA ARG A 350 15.16 -9.43 -0.71
C ARG A 350 15.92 -10.34 0.24
N LYS A 351 17.26 -10.25 0.23
CA LYS A 351 18.15 -11.16 0.96
C LYS A 351 18.70 -10.54 2.24
N GLU A 352 19.07 -9.26 2.19
CA GLU A 352 19.83 -8.63 3.25
C GLU A 352 18.96 -7.96 4.31
N ARG A 353 17.63 -7.78 4.12
CA ARG A 353 16.75 -7.12 5.10
C ARG A 353 17.14 -5.68 5.42
N PHE A 354 17.33 -4.90 4.36
CA PHE A 354 17.46 -3.45 4.44
C PHE A 354 16.61 -2.77 3.36
N LEU A 355 16.31 -1.50 3.59
CA LEU A 355 15.63 -0.59 2.67
C LEU A 355 16.49 0.66 2.48
N LEU A 356 16.75 1.03 1.23
CA LEU A 356 17.29 2.33 0.87
C LEU A 356 16.14 3.23 0.40
N LEU A 357 16.01 4.38 1.03
CA LEU A 357 15.16 5.49 0.61
C LEU A 357 16.05 6.67 0.30
N ALA A 358 15.95 7.27 -0.87
CA ALA A 358 16.73 8.44 -1.21
C ALA A 358 15.95 9.41 -2.08
N ASP A 359 16.17 10.70 -1.87
CA ASP A 359 15.81 11.72 -2.83
C ASP A 359 17.07 12.13 -3.62
N SER A 360 16.93 12.30 -4.92
CA SER A 360 17.94 12.84 -5.84
C SER A 360 17.40 14.13 -6.44
N ILE A 361 18.19 15.19 -6.38
CA ILE A 361 17.91 16.48 -7.00
C ILE A 361 18.97 16.70 -8.07
N SER A 362 18.53 16.96 -9.30
CA SER A 362 19.43 17.22 -10.43
C SER A 362 18.89 18.35 -11.31
N GLY A 363 19.79 18.98 -12.07
CA GLY A 363 19.44 20.07 -12.98
C GLY A 363 18.99 21.35 -12.28
N ALA A 364 19.32 21.52 -10.99
CA ALA A 364 19.12 22.77 -10.29
C ALA A 364 20.07 23.86 -10.86
N PRO A 365 19.68 25.14 -10.84
CA PRO A 365 20.62 26.22 -11.09
C PRO A 365 21.80 26.14 -10.11
N SER A 366 23.02 26.37 -10.61
CA SER A 366 24.22 26.34 -9.77
C SER A 366 24.08 27.31 -8.59
N GLY A 367 24.08 26.77 -7.37
CA GLY A 367 23.79 27.57 -6.19
C GLY A 367 23.66 26.73 -4.92
N ARG A 368 23.17 27.36 -3.85
CA ARG A 368 22.88 26.67 -2.59
C ARG A 368 21.57 25.91 -2.72
N ILE A 369 21.58 24.63 -2.38
CA ILE A 369 20.39 23.77 -2.35
C ILE A 369 20.12 23.42 -0.89
N GLU A 370 18.93 23.72 -0.39
CA GLU A 370 18.47 23.28 0.93
C GLU A 370 17.32 22.30 0.76
N TYR A 371 17.47 21.12 1.33
CA TYR A 371 16.56 19.99 1.21
C TYR A 371 16.09 19.59 2.60
N CYS A 372 14.80 19.30 2.74
CA CYS A 372 14.21 18.71 3.93
C CYS A 372 13.16 17.68 3.53
N ALA A 373 13.32 16.42 3.95
CA ALA A 373 12.29 15.40 3.77
C ALA A 373 11.91 14.77 5.10
N THR A 374 10.66 14.31 5.18
CA THR A 374 10.12 13.63 6.35
C THR A 374 9.52 12.28 5.97
N LEU A 375 9.86 11.25 6.75
CA LEU A 375 9.27 9.92 6.67
C LEU A 375 8.44 9.67 7.94
N PRO A 376 7.13 9.36 7.81
CA PRO A 376 6.27 9.10 8.95
C PRO A 376 6.51 7.70 9.50
N LEU A 377 6.70 7.60 10.82
CA LEU A 377 6.88 6.34 11.53
C LEU A 377 5.53 5.69 11.84
N ALA A 378 5.53 4.37 11.91
CA ALA A 378 4.42 3.61 12.45
C ALA A 378 4.17 3.89 13.93
N ASP A 379 2.91 3.74 14.32
CA ASP A 379 2.50 3.82 15.71
C ASP A 379 3.33 2.84 16.57
N ASP A 380 3.51 3.16 17.85
CA ASP A 380 4.25 2.38 18.83
C ASP A 380 5.77 2.20 18.55
N ILE A 381 6.33 2.90 17.56
CA ILE A 381 7.78 2.97 17.36
C ILE A 381 8.42 3.83 18.45
N LEU A 382 9.32 3.22 19.22
CA LEU A 382 10.22 3.93 20.11
C LEU A 382 11.52 4.25 19.39
N VAL A 383 11.88 5.54 19.41
CA VAL A 383 13.07 6.06 18.77
C VAL A 383 14.16 6.37 19.79
N ARG A 384 15.40 5.96 19.48
CA ARG A 384 16.59 6.34 20.21
C ARG A 384 17.66 6.81 19.25
N LEU A 385 18.06 8.08 19.37
CA LEU A 385 19.25 8.59 18.70
C LEU A 385 20.51 8.09 19.40
N ASP A 386 21.52 7.73 18.61
CA ASP A 386 22.83 7.43 19.14
C ASP A 386 23.56 8.71 19.57
N ARG A 387 24.37 8.60 20.63
CA ARG A 387 25.08 9.74 21.25
C ARG A 387 26.37 10.10 20.51
N PRO A 388 27.31 9.16 20.25
CA PRO A 388 28.51 9.49 19.51
C PRO A 388 28.25 9.71 18.01
N THR A 389 27.29 8.99 17.42
CA THR A 389 27.01 9.04 15.98
C THR A 389 25.64 9.62 15.66
N ARG A 390 25.36 9.84 14.37
CA ARG A 390 24.07 10.34 13.86
C ARG A 390 23.11 9.24 13.41
N GLU A 391 23.29 8.00 13.87
CA GLU A 391 22.30 6.93 13.61
C GLU A 391 21.10 7.05 14.55
N ALA A 392 19.98 6.45 14.13
CA ALA A 392 18.83 6.19 15.00
C ALA A 392 18.58 4.70 15.15
N GLN A 393 18.03 4.30 16.29
CA GLN A 393 17.48 2.98 16.54
C GLN A 393 15.96 3.09 16.66
N LEU A 394 15.25 2.27 15.90
CA LEU A 394 13.80 2.13 15.94
C LEU A 394 13.47 0.81 16.62
N THR A 395 12.62 0.83 17.63
CA THR A 395 12.30 -0.36 18.41
C THR A 395 10.82 -0.47 18.69
N MET A 396 10.32 -1.70 18.61
CA MET A 396 8.99 -2.07 19.10
C MET A 396 9.07 -3.50 19.64
N LYS A 397 7.96 -4.04 20.16
CA LYS A 397 7.94 -5.40 20.72
C LYS A 397 8.38 -6.44 19.67
N GLY A 398 9.53 -7.07 19.91
CA GLY A 398 10.07 -8.14 19.07
C GLY A 398 10.74 -7.67 17.77
N PHE A 399 10.99 -6.37 17.61
CA PHE A 399 11.59 -5.80 16.39
C PHE A 399 12.56 -4.68 16.72
N LYS A 400 13.65 -4.60 15.94
CA LYS A 400 14.65 -3.54 16.00
C LYS A 400 15.14 -3.23 14.60
N ALA A 401 15.22 -1.94 14.28
CA ALA A 401 15.87 -1.43 13.08
C ALA A 401 16.86 -0.33 13.44
N ARG A 402 17.80 -0.08 12.54
CA ARG A 402 18.76 1.03 12.59
C ARG A 402 18.58 1.89 11.36
N VAL A 403 18.79 3.18 11.49
CA VAL A 403 18.64 4.16 10.42
C VAL A 403 19.94 4.94 10.26
N PHE A 404 20.43 5.01 9.03
CA PHE A 404 21.71 5.62 8.67
C PHE A 404 21.51 6.71 7.60
N PRO A 405 21.68 8.00 7.93
CA PRO A 405 21.68 9.08 6.95
C PRO A 405 23.04 9.16 6.26
N LEU A 406 23.22 8.45 5.14
CA LEU A 406 24.55 8.09 4.61
C LEU A 406 25.36 9.29 4.10
N ALA A 407 24.69 10.37 3.71
CA ALA A 407 25.32 11.61 3.29
C ALA A 407 25.64 12.56 4.45
N VAL A 408 25.19 12.26 5.67
CA VAL A 408 25.50 13.03 6.86
C VAL A 408 26.71 12.45 7.56
N THR A 409 27.68 13.28 7.93
CA THR A 409 28.90 12.85 8.65
C THR A 409 28.53 12.02 9.88
N GLN A 410 29.16 10.86 10.04
CA GLN A 410 28.82 9.92 11.10
C GLN A 410 28.92 10.51 12.51
N ASP A 411 30.10 11.01 12.90
CA ASP A 411 30.38 11.38 14.29
C ASP A 411 29.87 12.78 14.64
N ARG A 412 29.13 12.90 15.74
CA ARG A 412 28.54 14.18 16.19
C ARG A 412 29.56 15.24 16.56
N VAL A 413 30.80 14.83 16.86
CA VAL A 413 31.91 15.75 17.16
C VAL A 413 32.31 16.58 15.93
N HIS A 414 32.01 16.11 14.72
CA HIS A 414 32.24 16.86 13.50
C HIS A 414 31.04 17.75 13.20
N SER A 415 31.31 19.04 12.99
CA SER A 415 30.31 19.99 12.51
C SER A 415 29.88 19.63 11.09
N THR A 416 28.60 19.80 10.79
CA THR A 416 28.01 19.60 9.47
C THR A 416 26.79 20.50 9.33
N PRO A 417 26.51 21.05 8.13
CA PRO A 417 25.29 21.81 7.88
C PRO A 417 24.04 20.91 7.72
N HIS A 418 24.22 19.59 7.75
CA HIS A 418 23.11 18.64 7.66
C HIS A 418 22.52 18.33 9.04
N GLU A 419 21.27 17.92 9.06
CA GLU A 419 20.57 17.52 10.27
C GLU A 419 19.81 16.22 10.02
N PHE A 420 19.90 15.28 10.97
CA PHE A 420 19.04 14.11 11.01
C PHE A 420 18.41 14.02 12.39
N THR A 421 17.09 14.10 12.42
CA THR A 421 16.28 14.01 13.64
C THR A 421 15.29 12.87 13.52
N ALA A 422 14.91 12.34 14.67
CA ALA A 422 13.94 11.26 14.76
C ALA A 422 13.13 11.44 16.04
N THR A 423 11.82 11.47 15.91
CA THR A 423 10.85 11.51 17.01
C THR A 423 10.01 10.23 16.98
N GLY A 424 9.10 10.02 17.92
CA GLY A 424 8.19 8.86 17.87
C GLY A 424 7.25 8.84 16.65
N GLU A 425 7.08 9.98 15.97
CA GLU A 425 6.14 10.13 14.84
C GLU A 425 6.83 10.13 13.48
N ARG A 426 8.10 10.57 13.40
CA ARG A 426 8.73 10.84 12.11
C ARG A 426 10.26 10.83 12.16
N LEU A 427 10.86 10.55 11.02
CA LEU A 427 12.26 10.78 10.70
C LEU A 427 12.36 12.01 9.81
N THR A 428 13.29 12.93 10.09
CA THR A 428 13.51 14.10 9.25
C THR A 428 14.98 14.20 8.86
N LEU A 429 15.24 14.33 7.57
CA LEU A 429 16.57 14.57 7.01
C LEU A 429 16.61 15.95 6.38
N LYS A 430 17.52 16.79 6.85
CA LYS A 430 17.88 18.06 6.21
C LYS A 430 19.28 18.00 5.66
N GLN A 431 19.44 18.44 4.42
CA GLN A 431 20.74 18.54 3.79
C GLN A 431 20.90 19.87 3.08
N VAL A 432 22.16 20.26 2.91
CA VAL A 432 22.57 21.50 2.25
C VAL A 432 23.66 21.13 1.27
N ALA A 433 23.50 21.46 0.00
CA ALA A 433 24.53 21.26 -1.02
C ALA A 433 24.84 22.59 -1.73
N GLN A 434 25.93 22.58 -2.48
CA GLN A 434 26.33 23.66 -3.37
C GLN A 434 26.53 23.05 -4.76
N GLY A 435 25.99 23.68 -5.79
CA GLY A 435 26.12 23.25 -7.19
C GLY A 435 24.77 22.99 -7.85
N GLU A 436 24.72 21.99 -8.72
CA GLU A 436 23.55 21.69 -9.57
C GLU A 436 22.73 20.47 -9.11
N GLY A 437 23.15 19.79 -8.04
CA GLY A 437 22.51 18.57 -7.56
C GLY A 437 22.76 18.22 -6.09
N LEU A 438 21.96 17.29 -5.57
CA LEU A 438 22.01 16.77 -4.21
C LEU A 438 21.52 15.31 -4.18
N PHE A 439 22.20 14.45 -3.45
CA PHE A 439 21.74 13.07 -3.19
C PHE A 439 21.55 12.83 -1.68
N ALA A 440 20.36 12.36 -1.30
CA ALA A 440 19.91 12.26 0.08
C ALA A 440 19.54 10.83 0.55
N PRO A 441 20.51 9.89 0.59
CA PRO A 441 20.25 8.50 0.96
C PRO A 441 20.11 8.26 2.47
N VAL A 442 19.01 7.59 2.83
CA VAL A 442 18.73 7.01 4.16
C VAL A 442 18.59 5.50 4.03
N LEU A 443 19.39 4.76 4.80
CA LEU A 443 19.31 3.30 4.84
C LEU A 443 18.70 2.84 6.16
N LEU A 444 17.69 1.97 6.08
CA LEU A 444 17.07 1.29 7.22
C LEU A 444 17.50 -0.18 7.21
N ASP A 445 18.07 -0.68 8.31
CA ASP A 445 18.51 -2.07 8.45
C ASP A 445 17.82 -2.73 9.64
N TRP A 446 17.19 -3.90 9.43
CA TRP A 446 16.54 -4.67 10.49
C TRP A 446 17.01 -6.13 10.51
N HIS A 447 18.19 -6.40 9.98
CA HIS A 447 18.73 -7.76 9.99
C HIS A 447 19.08 -8.17 11.43
N PRO A 448 18.61 -9.33 11.92
CA PRO A 448 18.73 -9.70 13.33
C PRO A 448 20.18 -9.74 13.83
N ASN A 449 21.11 -10.19 12.96
CA ASN A 449 22.54 -10.30 13.28
C ASN A 449 23.27 -8.94 13.28
N ARG A 450 22.64 -7.86 12.80
CA ARG A 450 23.28 -6.54 12.64
C ARG A 450 22.72 -5.47 13.59
N THR A 451 21.73 -5.84 14.40
CA THR A 451 21.10 -4.95 15.40
C THR A 451 22.06 -4.34 16.42
N ARG A 452 23.23 -4.96 16.66
CA ARG A 452 24.27 -4.49 17.56
C ARG A 452 25.67 -4.44 16.93
N ALA A 453 25.76 -4.68 15.62
CA ALA A 453 27.05 -4.71 14.94
C ALA A 453 27.64 -3.30 14.85
N ASP A 454 28.96 -3.17 14.82
CA ASP A 454 29.60 -1.87 14.63
C ASP A 454 29.23 -1.31 13.25
N ALA A 455 28.90 -0.02 13.22
CA ALA A 455 28.55 0.70 12.02
C ALA A 455 29.59 1.79 11.71
N GLN A 456 29.98 1.87 10.44
CA GLN A 456 30.79 2.95 9.91
C GLN A 456 30.25 3.38 8.55
N TRP A 457 29.92 4.66 8.37
CA TRP A 457 29.57 5.20 7.07
C TRP A 457 30.31 6.48 6.74
N ARG A 458 30.47 6.73 5.45
CA ARG A 458 31.10 7.95 4.92
C ARG A 458 30.70 8.19 3.48
N SER A 459 30.71 9.45 3.09
CA SER A 459 30.77 9.85 1.69
C SER A 459 32.13 9.49 1.10
N LEU A 460 32.14 9.12 -0.17
CA LEU A 460 33.30 8.68 -0.93
C LEU A 460 33.67 9.73 -1.96
N THR A 461 34.96 9.77 -2.31
CA THR A 461 35.42 10.52 -3.48
C THR A 461 34.95 9.80 -4.75
N VAL A 462 34.35 10.58 -5.64
CA VAL A 462 34.02 10.13 -7.01
C VAL A 462 34.97 10.83 -7.97
N THR A 463 35.46 10.10 -8.96
CA THR A 463 36.28 10.66 -10.03
C THR A 463 35.66 10.43 -11.40
N GLU A 464 35.94 11.34 -12.32
CA GLU A 464 35.62 11.27 -13.75
C GLU A 464 36.88 11.74 -14.50
N ASP A 465 37.33 10.99 -15.51
CA ASP A 465 38.57 11.29 -16.27
C ASP A 465 39.80 11.63 -15.37
N GLY A 466 40.00 10.82 -14.33
CA GLY A 466 41.11 10.99 -13.37
C GLY A 466 41.02 12.23 -12.46
N ARG A 467 39.92 12.97 -12.48
CA ARG A 467 39.70 14.17 -11.65
C ARG A 467 38.60 13.93 -10.63
N VAL A 468 38.78 14.48 -9.43
CA VAL A 468 37.71 14.49 -8.42
C VAL A 468 36.59 15.41 -8.89
N ILE A 469 35.36 14.90 -8.89
CA ILE A 469 34.16 15.68 -9.18
C ILE A 469 33.38 16.01 -7.90
N GLY A 470 32.55 17.05 -7.97
CA GLY A 470 31.73 17.49 -6.85
C GLY A 470 30.56 16.54 -6.55
N PRO A 471 30.08 16.50 -5.30
CA PRO A 471 28.92 15.71 -4.89
C PRO A 471 27.61 16.15 -5.56
N ASP A 472 27.59 17.34 -6.15
CA ASP A 472 26.49 17.87 -6.97
C ASP A 472 26.45 17.28 -8.39
N ILE A 473 27.54 16.65 -8.83
CA ILE A 473 27.65 15.96 -10.13
C ILE A 473 27.43 14.46 -9.96
N ALA A 474 28.02 13.86 -8.92
CA ALA A 474 27.79 12.47 -8.54
C ALA A 474 28.15 12.23 -7.07
N ALA A 475 27.40 11.38 -6.40
CA ALA A 475 27.59 11.07 -4.99
C ALA A 475 27.82 9.57 -4.76
N GLY A 476 28.80 9.25 -3.94
CA GLY A 476 29.11 7.89 -3.51
C GLY A 476 29.13 7.80 -1.98
N HIS A 477 28.59 6.72 -1.43
CA HIS A 477 28.54 6.46 -0.01
C HIS A 477 28.91 5.01 0.28
N ARG A 478 29.57 4.79 1.42
CA ARG A 478 29.83 3.46 1.96
C ARG A 478 29.15 3.30 3.31
N LEU A 479 28.52 2.15 3.53
CA LEU A 479 28.13 1.69 4.86
C LEU A 479 28.80 0.35 5.15
N LYS A 480 29.55 0.27 6.25
CA LYS A 480 30.01 -1.00 6.84
C LYS A 480 29.20 -1.26 8.10
N LEU A 481 28.56 -2.41 8.19
CA LEU A 481 27.69 -2.81 9.28
C LEU A 481 27.97 -4.28 9.63
N GLY A 482 28.88 -4.50 10.58
CA GLY A 482 29.44 -5.83 10.83
C GLY A 482 30.13 -6.40 9.59
N ASP A 483 29.68 -7.57 9.14
CA ASP A 483 30.18 -8.25 7.93
C ASP A 483 29.58 -7.70 6.62
N LEU A 484 28.50 -6.92 6.69
CA LEU A 484 27.92 -6.29 5.51
C LEU A 484 28.70 -5.02 5.18
N GLN A 485 29.11 -4.87 3.92
CA GLN A 485 29.64 -3.62 3.41
C GLN A 485 28.92 -3.28 2.11
N LEU A 486 28.35 -2.08 2.05
CA LEU A 486 27.60 -1.57 0.92
C LEU A 486 28.30 -0.38 0.29
N LEU A 487 28.27 -0.34 -1.03
CA LEU A 487 28.53 0.81 -1.87
C LEU A 487 27.19 1.29 -2.44
N ILE A 488 26.88 2.57 -2.26
CA ILE A 488 25.74 3.25 -2.87
C ILE A 488 26.30 4.40 -3.71
N PHE A 489 25.97 4.45 -4.98
CA PHE A 489 26.41 5.48 -5.89
C PHE A 489 25.25 5.98 -6.74
N ARG A 490 25.19 7.30 -6.95
CA ARG A 490 24.27 7.96 -7.86
C ARG A 490 25.00 9.02 -8.68
N SER A 491 24.86 8.93 -9.99
CA SER A 491 25.13 9.99 -10.95
C SER A 491 23.98 11.00 -10.93
N LEU A 492 24.29 12.29 -10.78
CA LEU A 492 23.29 13.38 -10.80
C LEU A 492 23.32 14.16 -12.11
N LYS A 493 24.30 13.87 -12.97
CA LYS A 493 24.50 14.51 -14.27
C LYS A 493 24.90 13.48 -15.29
N THR A 494 24.10 13.37 -16.36
CA THR A 494 24.42 12.53 -17.51
C THR A 494 25.76 12.94 -18.10
N THR A 495 26.60 11.95 -18.36
CA THR A 495 27.93 12.11 -18.95
C THR A 495 28.16 10.96 -19.93
N GLY A 496 29.01 11.18 -20.93
CA GLY A 496 29.48 10.11 -21.82
C GLY A 496 30.64 9.31 -21.24
N GLU A 497 31.20 9.76 -20.11
CA GLU A 497 32.40 9.20 -19.49
C GLU A 497 32.06 8.25 -18.33
N SER A 498 32.92 7.25 -18.09
CA SER A 498 32.82 6.42 -16.89
C SER A 498 33.22 7.19 -15.65
N ARG A 499 32.51 6.95 -14.55
CA ARG A 499 32.90 7.42 -13.22
C ARG A 499 33.50 6.30 -12.39
N ALA A 500 34.42 6.68 -11.49
CA ALA A 500 35.01 5.77 -10.54
C ALA A 500 34.70 6.13 -9.09
N VAL A 501 34.34 5.13 -8.29
CA VAL A 501 34.04 5.26 -6.85
C VAL A 501 34.51 4.01 -6.12
N LEU A 502 35.35 4.18 -5.09
CA LEU A 502 35.98 3.04 -4.38
C LEU A 502 36.70 2.06 -5.32
N GLY A 503 37.28 2.54 -6.43
CA GLY A 503 37.91 1.71 -7.45
C GLY A 503 36.94 0.98 -8.41
N HIS A 504 35.62 1.09 -8.20
CA HIS A 504 34.61 0.63 -9.15
C HIS A 504 34.52 1.59 -10.32
N HIS A 505 34.64 1.11 -11.55
CA HIS A 505 34.37 1.90 -12.75
C HIS A 505 32.98 1.56 -13.27
N THR A 506 32.14 2.57 -13.51
CA THR A 506 30.75 2.36 -13.95
C THR A 506 30.30 3.45 -14.92
N HIS A 507 29.43 3.06 -15.86
CA HIS A 507 28.64 3.98 -16.69
C HIS A 507 27.18 4.07 -16.20
N ASN A 508 26.83 3.27 -15.18
CA ASN A 508 25.48 3.23 -14.65
C ASN A 508 25.17 4.50 -13.87
N GLU A 509 23.92 4.95 -13.97
CA GLU A 509 23.41 6.09 -13.22
C GLU A 509 23.32 5.75 -11.72
N THR A 510 22.85 4.55 -11.38
CA THR A 510 22.79 4.08 -9.98
C THR A 510 23.53 2.75 -9.84
N VAL A 511 24.33 2.64 -8.77
CA VAL A 511 24.94 1.37 -8.34
C VAL A 511 24.68 1.17 -6.86
N ILE A 512 24.06 0.04 -6.52
CA ILE A 512 23.98 -0.46 -5.15
C ILE A 512 24.64 -1.83 -5.14
N ALA A 513 25.70 -1.98 -4.37
CA ALA A 513 26.52 -3.19 -4.43
C ALA A 513 27.04 -3.60 -3.05
N ARG A 514 27.30 -4.89 -2.89
CA ARG A 514 28.09 -5.41 -1.77
C ARG A 514 29.57 -5.25 -2.08
N VAL A 515 30.35 -4.95 -1.06
CA VAL A 515 31.81 -5.08 -1.12
C VAL A 515 32.18 -6.31 -0.33
N ASP A 516 32.76 -7.30 -1.00
CA ASP A 516 33.11 -8.56 -0.36
C ASP A 516 34.39 -8.45 0.49
N LYS A 517 34.81 -9.57 1.08
CA LYS A 517 36.01 -9.61 1.94
C LYS A 517 37.32 -9.40 1.18
N LYS A 518 37.33 -9.58 -0.14
CA LYS A 518 38.48 -9.34 -1.03
C LYS A 518 38.50 -7.89 -1.55
N GLY A 519 37.41 -7.15 -1.35
CA GLY A 519 37.22 -5.82 -1.90
C GLY A 519 36.55 -5.82 -3.28
N ASP A 520 36.10 -6.99 -3.76
CA ASP A 520 35.36 -7.12 -5.00
C ASP A 520 33.95 -6.55 -4.83
N ILE A 521 33.44 -5.94 -5.90
CA ILE A 521 32.15 -5.28 -5.91
C ILE A 521 31.15 -6.21 -6.59
N ASP A 522 30.19 -6.68 -5.81
CA ASP A 522 29.13 -7.59 -6.22
C ASP A 522 27.81 -6.81 -6.29
N PRO A 523 27.35 -6.41 -7.49
CA PRO A 523 26.18 -5.58 -7.65
C PRO A 523 24.92 -6.25 -7.11
N ILE A 524 24.14 -5.48 -6.35
CA ILE A 524 22.76 -5.81 -6.03
C ILE A 524 21.82 -5.18 -7.05
N LEU A 525 22.15 -3.96 -7.52
CA LEU A 525 21.38 -3.21 -8.49
C LEU A 525 22.33 -2.37 -9.35
N LEU A 526 22.09 -2.39 -10.66
CA LEU A 526 22.68 -1.49 -11.65
C LEU A 526 21.57 -0.85 -12.47
N VAL A 527 21.53 0.48 -12.52
CA VAL A 527 20.57 1.23 -13.33
C VAL A 527 21.34 1.99 -14.39
N GLU A 528 21.07 1.69 -15.65
CA GLU A 528 21.65 2.40 -16.78
C GLU A 528 21.10 3.84 -16.87
N PRO A 529 21.85 4.79 -17.45
CA PRO A 529 21.36 6.15 -17.66
C PRO A 529 20.09 6.17 -18.53
N ALA A 530 19.10 6.96 -18.13
CA ALA A 530 17.85 7.17 -18.87
C ALA A 530 18.02 7.92 -20.20
#